data_AF-A0A3D2D4J6-F1
#
_entry.id   AF-A0A3D2D4J6-F1
#
_cell.length_a   1.000
_cell.length_b   1.000
_cell.length_c   1.000
_cell.angle_alpha   90.00
_cell.angle_beta   90.00
_cell.angle_gamma   90.00
#
_symmetry.space_group_name_H-M   'P 1'
#
loop_
_entity.id
_entity.type
_entity.pdbx_description
1 polymer ?
#
loop_
_entity_poly.entity_id
_entity_poly.type
_entity_poly.pdbx_seq_one_letter_code
_entity_poly.pdbx_strand_id
1 'polypeptide(L)'
;MKHYELNYCKNFKCKAGGCEHTCCAKWEIDVDARAIKRLALLGENDERVKRGFDEKTKTLKTDENRRCLFLDDDGLCYIIKKYGERVLPFVCKTHPRFKNFFTGRVETGLGLACEEAARKILSLNGKMRLVLLRDTREEAHLSRIERSIILFRNKAVSIANDKTRSVSDRVKTLLTLASAREELVLPKSIANALLQTDFLEPSIKELYAKTLSLTPDLNPFCGFENAAASLLSYFIFRHVSRASDQTDLKVRLAFAVYSLFAVFYLAKALGGDNIAALTEAARTYSAEVEYSDDNTHFLLDYAEGFIKLI
;
A
#
# COMPACT_ATOMS: atom_id res chain seq x y z
N MET A 1 12.87 9.67 -20.50
CA MET A 1 12.22 9.09 -19.31
C MET A 1 11.48 7.80 -19.64
N LYS A 2 11.71 6.75 -18.83
CA LYS A 2 11.06 5.44 -18.92
C LYS A 2 9.88 5.35 -17.95
N HIS A 3 8.77 4.81 -18.40
CA HIS A 3 7.59 4.53 -17.59
C HIS A 3 7.39 3.03 -17.49
N TYR A 4 7.43 2.50 -16.27
CA TYR A 4 7.13 1.12 -15.97
C TYR A 4 5.85 1.02 -15.16
N GLU A 5 5.20 -0.13 -15.29
CA GLU A 5 4.07 -0.50 -14.45
C GLU A 5 4.22 -1.96 -14.01
N LEU A 6 3.79 -2.28 -12.79
CA LEU A 6 3.72 -3.65 -12.33
C LEU A 6 2.66 -4.40 -13.15
N ASN A 7 2.97 -5.63 -13.56
CA ASN A 7 2.13 -6.40 -14.48
C ASN A 7 0.69 -6.63 -14.01
N TYR A 8 0.42 -6.59 -12.69
CA TYR A 8 -0.92 -6.74 -12.15
C TYR A 8 -1.80 -5.49 -12.33
N CYS A 9 -1.21 -4.33 -12.61
CA CYS A 9 -1.97 -3.10 -12.85
C CYS A 9 -2.71 -3.14 -14.20
N LYS A 10 -2.25 -3.96 -15.14
CA LYS A 10 -2.89 -4.13 -16.44
C LYS A 10 -4.37 -4.49 -16.26
N ASN A 11 -5.22 -3.79 -17.01
CA ASN A 11 -6.67 -3.95 -16.98
C ASN A 11 -7.32 -3.68 -15.61
N PHE A 12 -6.67 -2.95 -14.71
CA PHE A 12 -7.34 -2.44 -13.52
C PHE A 12 -8.46 -1.47 -13.91
N LYS A 13 -9.64 -1.71 -13.35
CA LYS A 13 -10.81 -0.83 -13.48
C LYS A 13 -11.41 -0.67 -12.09
N CYS A 14 -11.66 0.58 -11.70
CA CYS A 14 -12.39 0.86 -10.47
C CYS A 14 -13.79 0.23 -10.57
N LYS A 15 -14.25 -0.44 -9.50
CA LYS A 15 -15.63 -0.96 -9.42
C LYS A 15 -16.66 0.13 -9.13
N ALA A 16 -16.19 1.36 -8.92
CA ALA A 16 -17.00 2.54 -8.61
C ALA A 16 -17.93 2.25 -7.42
N GLY A 17 -19.25 2.41 -7.57
CA GLY A 17 -20.23 2.14 -6.52
C GLY A 17 -20.33 0.66 -6.10
N GLY A 18 -19.71 -0.26 -6.83
CA GLY A 18 -19.67 -1.69 -6.47
C GLY A 18 -18.56 -2.08 -5.49
N CYS A 19 -17.90 -1.12 -4.83
CA CYS A 19 -16.95 -1.38 -3.75
C CYS A 19 -17.66 -1.52 -2.41
N GLU A 20 -17.29 -2.52 -1.61
CA GLU A 20 -17.76 -2.64 -0.22
C GLU A 20 -17.07 -1.59 0.66
N HIS A 21 -15.81 -1.29 0.33
CA HIS A 21 -15.01 -0.27 0.99
C HIS A 21 -14.80 0.92 0.05
N THR A 22 -15.36 2.07 0.42
CA THR A 22 -15.17 3.30 -0.35
C THR A 22 -13.84 3.96 0.01
N CYS A 23 -13.07 4.36 -1.01
CA CYS A 23 -11.89 5.19 -0.84
C CYS A 23 -12.22 6.66 -0.56
N CYS A 24 -13.50 7.04 -0.64
CA CYS A 24 -14.00 8.38 -0.36
C CYS A 24 -14.50 8.52 1.09
N ALA A 25 -13.93 7.76 2.02
CA ALA A 25 -14.21 7.86 3.45
C ALA A 25 -12.92 7.68 4.26
N LYS A 26 -12.99 8.07 5.54
CA LYS A 26 -11.97 7.87 6.59
C LYS A 26 -10.69 8.69 6.46
N TRP A 27 -10.23 8.98 5.25
CA TRP A 27 -9.07 9.83 5.00
C TRP A 27 -9.45 11.28 4.73
N GLU A 28 -8.65 12.20 5.25
CA GLU A 28 -8.64 13.58 4.78
C GLU A 28 -7.97 13.64 3.40
N ILE A 29 -8.57 14.36 2.46
CA ILE A 29 -8.06 14.45 1.08
C ILE A 29 -7.60 15.88 0.82
N ASP A 30 -6.28 16.04 0.71
CA ASP A 30 -5.67 17.26 0.23
C ASP A 30 -5.99 17.52 -1.24
N VAL A 31 -6.28 18.78 -1.54
CA VAL A 31 -6.60 19.27 -2.88
C VAL A 31 -5.37 19.94 -3.47
N ASP A 32 -4.85 19.36 -4.56
CA ASP A 32 -3.71 19.95 -5.27
C ASP A 32 -4.05 21.32 -5.87
N ALA A 33 -3.03 22.16 -6.05
CA ALA A 33 -3.18 23.54 -6.51
C ALA A 33 -3.97 23.70 -7.82
N ARG A 34 -3.96 22.69 -8.72
CA ARG A 34 -4.74 22.76 -9.96
C ARG A 34 -6.21 22.46 -9.69
N ALA A 35 -6.50 21.51 -8.80
CA ALA A 35 -7.87 21.18 -8.40
C ALA A 35 -8.51 22.29 -7.56
N ILE A 36 -7.76 22.99 -6.70
CA ILE A 36 -8.24 24.16 -5.94
C ILE A 36 -8.93 25.17 -6.86
N LYS A 37 -8.23 25.60 -7.93
CA LYS A 37 -8.77 26.59 -8.88
C LYS A 37 -10.05 26.11 -9.55
N ARG A 38 -10.13 24.82 -9.90
CA ARG A 38 -11.32 24.25 -10.54
C ARG A 38 -12.50 24.16 -9.58
N LEU A 39 -12.26 23.66 -8.36
CA LEU A 39 -13.31 23.48 -7.36
C LEU A 39 -13.84 24.82 -6.86
N ALA A 40 -12.97 25.83 -6.66
CA ALA A 40 -13.40 27.19 -6.31
C ALA A 40 -14.34 27.78 -7.38
N LEU A 41 -13.94 27.73 -8.66
CA LEU A 41 -14.76 28.23 -9.78
C LEU A 41 -16.10 27.48 -9.89
N LEU A 42 -16.09 26.16 -9.71
CA LEU A 42 -17.33 25.37 -9.72
C LEU A 42 -18.22 25.70 -8.52
N GLY A 43 -17.62 26.00 -7.36
CA GLY A 43 -18.33 26.39 -6.14
C GLY A 43 -19.08 27.72 -6.25
N GLU A 44 -18.76 28.58 -7.23
CA GLU A 44 -19.53 29.79 -7.50
C GLU A 44 -20.96 29.49 -7.98
N ASN A 45 -21.16 28.33 -8.63
CA ASN A 45 -22.43 27.96 -9.26
C ASN A 45 -22.98 26.60 -8.76
N ASP A 46 -22.26 25.91 -7.87
CA ASP A 46 -22.63 24.61 -7.33
C ASP A 46 -22.43 24.58 -5.81
N GLU A 47 -23.54 24.73 -5.08
CA GLU A 47 -23.55 24.78 -3.62
C GLU A 47 -23.01 23.49 -2.97
N ARG A 48 -23.11 22.34 -3.64
CA ARG A 48 -22.50 21.11 -3.11
C ARG A 48 -20.99 21.15 -3.23
N VAL A 49 -20.45 21.71 -4.33
CA VAL A 49 -19.00 21.96 -4.49
C VAL A 49 -18.50 22.93 -3.44
N LYS A 50 -19.20 24.05 -3.27
CA LYS A 50 -18.87 25.07 -2.27
C LYS A 50 -18.85 24.54 -0.84
N ARG A 51 -19.82 23.67 -0.50
CA ARG A 51 -19.87 23.00 0.82
C ARG A 51 -18.82 21.91 0.97
N GLY A 52 -18.53 21.17 -0.11
CA GLY A 52 -17.67 19.99 -0.07
C GLY A 52 -16.17 20.29 -0.15
N PHE A 53 -15.77 21.50 -0.52
CA PHE A 53 -14.38 21.92 -0.63
C PHE A 53 -14.08 23.05 0.38
N ASP A 54 -13.03 22.89 1.19
CA ASP A 54 -12.53 23.94 2.06
C ASP A 54 -11.33 24.65 1.42
N GLU A 55 -11.50 25.91 1.02
CA GLU A 55 -10.42 26.71 0.44
C GLU A 55 -9.32 27.07 1.44
N LYS A 56 -9.62 27.17 2.74
CA LYS A 56 -8.67 27.58 3.77
C LYS A 56 -7.71 26.44 4.09
N THR A 57 -8.25 25.26 4.38
CA THR A 57 -7.45 24.07 4.68
C THR A 57 -6.98 23.37 3.40
N LYS A 58 -7.60 23.68 2.25
CA LYS A 58 -7.33 23.04 0.95
C LYS A 58 -7.66 21.55 0.96
N THR A 59 -8.71 21.17 1.68
CA THR A 59 -9.14 19.76 1.84
C THR A 59 -10.56 19.55 1.35
N LEU A 60 -10.90 18.31 1.01
CA LEU A 60 -12.29 17.90 0.81
C LEU A 60 -12.95 17.64 2.16
N LYS A 61 -14.13 18.24 2.39
CA LYS A 61 -14.88 18.05 3.64
C LYS A 61 -15.56 16.68 3.68
N THR A 62 -15.69 16.18 4.90
CA THR A 62 -16.43 14.96 5.22
C THR A 62 -17.60 15.26 6.16
N ASP A 63 -18.55 14.34 6.23
CA ASP A 63 -19.59 14.32 7.26
C ASP A 63 -19.07 13.75 8.60
N GLU A 64 -19.96 13.60 9.58
CA GLU A 64 -19.67 13.03 10.90
C GLU A 64 -19.16 11.59 10.86
N ASN A 65 -19.47 10.84 9.80
CA ASN A 65 -19.00 9.47 9.57
C ASN A 65 -17.71 9.43 8.74
N ARG A 66 -17.03 10.58 8.60
CA ARG A 66 -15.84 10.75 7.75
C ARG A 66 -16.07 10.37 6.29
N ARG A 67 -17.32 10.45 5.79
CA ARG A 67 -17.64 10.23 4.38
C ARG A 67 -17.52 11.53 3.61
N CYS A 68 -16.82 11.53 2.47
CA CYS A 68 -16.66 12.72 1.63
C CYS A 68 -18.03 13.28 1.23
N LEU A 69 -18.22 14.60 1.31
CA LEU A 69 -19.48 15.27 0.94
C LEU A 69 -19.81 15.16 -0.57
N PHE A 70 -18.85 14.72 -1.38
CA PHE A 70 -19.05 14.39 -2.80
C PHE A 70 -19.43 12.93 -3.05
N LEU A 71 -19.42 12.06 -2.04
CA LEU A 71 -19.89 10.70 -2.21
C LEU A 71 -21.42 10.67 -2.18
N ASP A 72 -22.03 10.11 -3.21
CA ASP A 72 -23.46 9.82 -3.28
C ASP A 72 -23.79 8.45 -2.69
N ASP A 73 -25.09 8.22 -2.43
CA ASP A 73 -25.58 7.00 -1.79
C ASP A 73 -25.42 5.76 -2.67
N ASP A 74 -25.29 5.96 -3.99
CA ASP A 74 -24.92 4.92 -4.96
C ASP A 74 -23.41 4.60 -4.96
N GLY A 75 -22.62 5.20 -4.03
CA GLY A 75 -21.19 5.01 -3.92
C GLY A 75 -20.38 5.71 -5.02
N LEU A 76 -21.01 6.56 -5.84
CA LEU A 76 -20.36 7.32 -6.90
C LEU A 76 -20.04 8.74 -6.47
N CYS A 77 -18.96 9.29 -7.03
CA CYS A 77 -18.57 10.67 -6.74
C CYS A 77 -19.41 11.66 -7.56
N TYR A 78 -20.15 12.53 -6.88
CA TYR A 78 -20.98 13.60 -7.45
C TYR A 78 -20.22 14.47 -8.47
N ILE A 79 -19.01 14.93 -8.13
CA ILE A 79 -18.23 15.80 -9.03
C ILE A 79 -17.75 15.07 -10.28
N ILE A 80 -17.48 13.75 -10.19
CA ILE A 80 -17.17 12.94 -11.38
C ILE A 80 -18.42 12.81 -12.25
N LYS A 81 -19.58 12.48 -11.64
CA LYS A 81 -20.85 12.33 -12.37
C LYS A 81 -21.25 13.59 -13.11
N LYS A 82 -21.06 14.76 -12.50
CA LYS A 82 -21.48 16.05 -13.07
C LYS A 82 -20.45 16.71 -13.98
N TYR A 83 -19.16 16.65 -13.64
CA TYR A 83 -18.10 17.42 -14.32
C TYR A 83 -16.97 16.57 -14.92
N GLY A 84 -17.00 15.26 -14.73
CA GLY A 84 -16.01 14.32 -15.24
C GLY A 84 -14.72 14.25 -14.41
N GLU A 85 -13.86 13.27 -14.72
CA GLU A 85 -12.64 12.98 -13.92
C GLU A 85 -11.58 14.10 -13.91
N ARG A 86 -11.66 15.08 -14.83
CA ARG A 86 -10.65 16.13 -14.95
C ARG A 86 -10.70 17.13 -13.80
N VAL A 87 -11.84 17.22 -13.11
CA VAL A 87 -11.99 18.15 -11.98
C VAL A 87 -11.35 17.63 -10.70
N LEU A 88 -11.19 16.30 -10.59
CA LEU A 88 -10.71 15.63 -9.38
C LEU A 88 -9.36 16.17 -8.90
N PRO A 89 -9.14 16.18 -7.57
CA PRO A 89 -7.81 16.22 -6.99
C PRO A 89 -6.94 15.06 -7.52
N PHE A 90 -5.64 15.30 -7.59
CA PHE A 90 -4.67 14.32 -8.09
C PHE A 90 -4.72 13.01 -7.31
N VAL A 91 -4.89 13.06 -5.98
CA VAL A 91 -5.05 11.88 -5.12
C VAL A 91 -6.26 11.06 -5.56
N CYS A 92 -7.45 11.67 -5.68
CA CYS A 92 -8.66 10.99 -6.14
C CYS A 92 -8.52 10.41 -7.55
N LYS A 93 -7.86 11.14 -8.45
CA LYS A 93 -7.67 10.71 -9.84
C LYS A 93 -6.73 9.52 -9.97
N THR A 94 -5.71 9.46 -9.13
CA THR A 94 -4.64 8.45 -9.26
C THR A 94 -4.86 7.25 -8.38
N HIS A 95 -5.63 7.36 -7.29
CA HIS A 95 -5.94 6.26 -6.39
C HIS A 95 -6.46 5.02 -7.16
N PRO A 96 -6.00 3.80 -6.83
CA PRO A 96 -5.05 3.44 -5.77
C PRO A 96 -3.59 3.42 -6.22
N ARG A 97 -3.20 4.13 -7.30
CA ARG A 97 -1.84 4.03 -7.84
C ARG A 97 -0.82 4.71 -6.94
N PHE A 98 0.26 4.01 -6.63
CA PHE A 98 1.48 4.61 -6.11
C PHE A 98 2.54 4.71 -7.20
N LYS A 99 3.49 5.62 -7.00
CA LYS A 99 4.61 5.83 -7.92
C LYS A 99 5.93 5.85 -7.17
N ASN A 100 6.92 5.16 -7.73
CA ASN A 100 8.32 5.31 -7.36
C ASN A 100 9.00 6.16 -8.42
N PHE A 101 9.61 7.26 -8.00
CA PHE A 101 10.30 8.20 -8.87
C PHE A 101 11.80 7.98 -8.76
N PHE A 102 12.43 7.78 -9.91
CA PHE A 102 13.87 7.74 -10.08
C PHE A 102 14.25 8.69 -11.24
N THR A 103 15.51 9.08 -11.28
CA THR A 103 16.08 9.91 -12.34
C THR A 103 15.89 9.20 -13.69
N GLY A 104 15.09 9.80 -14.56
CA GLY A 104 14.73 9.27 -15.87
C GLY A 104 13.80 8.05 -15.87
N ARG A 105 13.21 7.68 -14.74
CA ARG A 105 12.34 6.49 -14.64
C ARG A 105 11.23 6.67 -13.61
N VAL A 106 10.01 6.34 -14.00
CA VAL A 106 8.86 6.23 -13.08
C VAL A 106 8.32 4.82 -13.10
N GLU A 107 8.04 4.25 -11.93
CA GLU A 107 7.43 2.94 -11.78
C GLU A 107 6.10 3.06 -11.06
N THR A 108 5.05 2.44 -11.60
CA THR A 108 3.68 2.53 -11.05
C THR A 108 3.19 1.17 -10.55
N GLY A 109 2.57 1.16 -9.38
CA GLY A 109 1.83 0.02 -8.83
C GLY A 109 0.44 0.45 -8.35
N LEU A 110 -0.43 -0.50 -7.98
CA LEU A 110 -1.69 -0.24 -7.26
C LEU A 110 -1.54 -0.64 -5.79
N GLY A 111 -2.05 0.17 -4.87
CA GLY A 111 -2.01 -0.04 -3.42
C GLY A 111 -3.13 -0.96 -2.91
N LEU A 112 -2.85 -1.67 -1.82
CA LEU A 112 -3.72 -2.69 -1.24
C LEU A 112 -4.99 -2.13 -0.57
N ALA A 113 -5.02 -0.84 -0.19
CA ALA A 113 -6.20 -0.24 0.44
C ALA A 113 -7.46 -0.22 -0.47
N CYS A 114 -7.28 -0.43 -1.78
CA CYS A 114 -8.38 -0.71 -2.70
C CYS A 114 -8.62 -2.21 -2.80
N GLU A 115 -9.83 -2.67 -2.45
CA GLU A 115 -10.22 -4.08 -2.47
C GLU A 115 -10.01 -4.76 -3.85
N GLU A 116 -10.26 -4.04 -4.95
CA GLU A 116 -10.05 -4.58 -6.30
C GLU A 116 -8.56 -4.69 -6.63
N ALA A 117 -7.73 -3.76 -6.15
CA ALA A 117 -6.28 -3.86 -6.29
C ALA A 117 -5.73 -5.02 -5.45
N ALA A 118 -6.18 -5.15 -4.20
CA ALA A 118 -5.81 -6.27 -3.32
C ALA A 118 -6.18 -7.62 -3.95
N ARG A 119 -7.41 -7.77 -4.45
CA ARG A 119 -7.84 -8.97 -5.17
C ARG A 119 -6.94 -9.30 -6.36
N LYS A 120 -6.56 -8.31 -7.18
CA LYS A 120 -5.68 -8.50 -8.34
C LYS A 120 -4.25 -8.89 -7.95
N ILE A 121 -3.73 -8.33 -6.86
CA ILE A 121 -2.40 -8.67 -6.34
C ILE A 121 -2.40 -10.10 -5.81
N LEU A 122 -3.38 -10.46 -4.98
CA LEU A 122 -3.48 -11.79 -4.37
C LEU A 122 -3.76 -12.91 -5.39
N SER A 123 -4.49 -12.59 -6.46
CA SER A 123 -4.84 -13.53 -7.53
C SER A 123 -3.85 -13.50 -8.71
N LEU A 124 -2.67 -12.89 -8.54
CA LEU A 124 -1.72 -12.73 -9.64
C LEU A 124 -1.15 -14.09 -10.08
N ASN A 125 -1.54 -14.52 -11.28
CA ASN A 125 -0.96 -15.69 -11.92
C ASN A 125 0.44 -15.36 -12.46
N GLY A 126 1.46 -15.96 -11.86
CA GLY A 126 2.86 -15.86 -12.32
C GLY A 126 3.77 -15.14 -11.33
N LYS A 127 4.74 -14.39 -11.87
CA LYS A 127 5.71 -13.59 -11.10
C LYS A 127 5.38 -12.11 -11.24
N MET A 128 5.43 -11.37 -10.13
CA MET A 128 5.30 -9.92 -10.16
C MET A 128 6.54 -9.30 -10.79
N ARG A 129 6.34 -8.45 -11.80
CA ARG A 129 7.43 -7.80 -12.53
C ARG A 129 7.01 -6.46 -13.10
N LEU A 130 8.01 -5.61 -13.34
CA LEU A 130 7.84 -4.37 -14.07
C LEU A 130 7.76 -4.63 -15.58
N VAL A 131 6.83 -3.93 -16.22
CA VAL A 131 6.63 -3.93 -17.67
C VAL A 131 6.88 -2.50 -18.16
N LEU A 132 7.72 -2.35 -19.19
CA LEU A 132 7.96 -1.05 -19.82
C LEU A 132 6.72 -0.65 -20.63
N LEU A 133 6.12 0.49 -20.28
CA LEU A 133 4.96 1.04 -20.98
C LEU A 133 5.36 2.07 -22.03
N ARG A 134 6.33 2.93 -21.70
CA ARG A 134 6.77 4.03 -22.54
C ARG A 134 8.22 4.34 -22.29
N ASP A 135 8.94 4.69 -23.34
CA ASP A 135 10.29 5.25 -23.27
C ASP A 135 10.35 6.51 -24.14
N THR A 136 10.54 7.68 -23.53
CA THR A 136 10.68 8.95 -24.26
C THR A 136 12.11 9.17 -24.79
N ARG A 137 13.03 8.23 -24.57
CA ARG A 137 14.44 8.29 -24.98
C ARG A 137 15.24 9.50 -24.43
N GLU A 138 14.69 10.25 -23.47
CA GLU A 138 15.50 11.27 -22.78
C GLU A 138 16.59 10.58 -21.96
N GLU A 139 17.82 11.02 -22.18
CA GLU A 139 18.98 10.57 -21.43
C GLU A 139 18.89 11.07 -19.98
N ALA A 140 19.06 10.14 -19.06
CA ALA A 140 19.19 10.45 -17.65
C ALA A 140 20.04 9.38 -16.98
N HIS A 141 20.86 9.80 -16.04
CA HIS A 141 21.73 8.90 -15.30
C HIS A 141 21.23 8.78 -13.87
N LEU A 142 20.89 7.55 -13.47
CA LEU A 142 20.62 7.24 -12.08
C LEU A 142 21.84 7.59 -11.21
N SER A 143 21.59 8.29 -10.12
CA SER A 143 22.56 8.51 -9.05
C SER A 143 23.04 7.18 -8.45
N ARG A 144 24.14 7.21 -7.71
CA ARG A 144 24.71 6.02 -7.04
C ARG A 144 23.70 5.37 -6.10
N ILE A 145 22.93 6.18 -5.37
CA ILE A 145 21.93 5.67 -4.42
C ILE A 145 20.76 5.01 -5.16
N GLU A 146 20.20 5.64 -6.20
CA GLU A 146 19.11 5.06 -6.98
C GLU A 146 19.49 3.74 -7.65
N ARG A 147 20.72 3.63 -8.16
CA ARG A 147 21.26 2.36 -8.68
C ARG A 147 21.31 1.30 -7.59
N SER A 148 21.77 1.67 -6.39
CA SER A 148 21.86 0.76 -5.25
C SER A 148 20.48 0.26 -4.82
N ILE A 149 19.49 1.15 -4.74
CA ILE A 149 18.09 0.82 -4.45
C ILE A 149 17.55 -0.19 -5.46
N ILE A 150 17.69 0.10 -6.76
CA ILE A 150 17.16 -0.76 -7.82
C ILE A 150 17.83 -2.13 -7.80
N LEU A 151 19.16 -2.21 -7.63
CA LEU A 151 19.89 -3.47 -7.58
C LEU A 151 19.49 -4.32 -6.36
N PHE A 152 19.47 -3.71 -5.17
CA PHE A 152 19.09 -4.39 -3.93
C PHE A 152 17.64 -4.88 -3.99
N ARG A 153 16.71 -4.02 -4.40
CA ARG A 153 15.30 -4.39 -4.58
C ARG A 153 15.13 -5.50 -5.60
N ASN A 154 15.80 -5.45 -6.75
CA ASN A 154 15.66 -6.49 -7.77
C ASN A 154 16.19 -7.85 -7.27
N LYS A 155 17.25 -7.85 -6.44
CA LYS A 155 17.72 -9.06 -5.73
C LYS A 155 16.68 -9.58 -4.73
N ALA A 156 16.05 -8.71 -3.95
CA ALA A 156 14.99 -9.12 -3.03
C ALA A 156 13.76 -9.68 -3.78
N VAL A 157 13.35 -9.03 -4.88
CA VAL A 157 12.24 -9.48 -5.73
C VAL A 157 12.56 -10.81 -6.43
N SER A 158 13.81 -11.07 -6.81
CA SER A 158 14.18 -12.36 -7.41
C SER A 158 14.06 -13.50 -6.39
N ILE A 159 14.45 -13.27 -5.14
CA ILE A 159 14.25 -14.20 -4.02
C ILE A 159 12.76 -14.42 -3.76
N ALA A 160 11.95 -13.36 -3.67
CA ALA A 160 10.50 -13.48 -3.44
C ALA A 160 9.79 -14.29 -4.55
N ASN A 161 10.25 -14.14 -5.79
CA ASN A 161 9.70 -14.83 -6.96
C ASN A 161 10.33 -16.22 -7.25
N ASP A 162 11.21 -16.73 -6.39
CA ASP A 162 11.83 -18.04 -6.58
C ASP A 162 10.87 -19.19 -6.22
N LYS A 163 10.10 -19.64 -7.20
CA LYS A 163 9.12 -20.73 -7.04
C LYS A 163 9.72 -22.10 -6.75
N THR A 164 11.05 -22.25 -6.74
CA THR A 164 11.71 -23.53 -6.39
C THR A 164 11.79 -23.78 -4.89
N ARG A 165 11.52 -22.76 -4.06
CA ARG A 165 11.56 -22.82 -2.59
C ARG A 165 10.19 -22.47 -2.00
N SER A 166 9.89 -22.90 -0.78
CA SER A 166 8.68 -22.41 -0.08
C SER A 166 8.76 -20.90 0.18
N VAL A 167 7.62 -20.21 0.35
CA VAL A 167 7.66 -18.79 0.77
C VAL A 167 8.36 -18.63 2.12
N SER A 168 8.20 -19.59 3.04
CA SER A 168 8.89 -19.58 4.34
C SER A 168 10.43 -19.57 4.20
N ASP A 169 11.00 -20.35 3.27
CA ASP A 169 12.45 -20.33 3.01
C ASP A 169 12.92 -19.04 2.32
N ARG A 170 12.08 -18.50 1.43
CA ARG A 170 12.34 -17.20 0.78
C ARG A 170 12.36 -16.09 1.81
N VAL A 171 11.42 -16.08 2.75
CA VAL A 171 11.36 -15.15 3.89
C VAL A 171 12.63 -15.21 4.73
N LYS A 172 13.10 -16.41 5.13
CA LYS A 172 14.36 -16.56 5.89
C LYS A 172 15.55 -15.97 5.14
N THR A 173 15.60 -16.20 3.83
CA THR A 173 16.63 -15.63 2.95
C THR A 173 16.56 -14.10 2.90
N LEU A 174 15.35 -13.52 2.86
CA LEU A 174 15.16 -12.07 2.86
C LEU A 174 15.47 -11.42 4.20
N LEU A 175 15.10 -12.05 5.33
CA LEU A 175 15.50 -11.59 6.66
C LEU A 175 17.03 -11.60 6.82
N THR A 176 17.69 -12.64 6.32
CA THR A 176 19.16 -12.69 6.27
C THR A 176 19.73 -11.57 5.40
N LEU A 177 19.15 -11.32 4.22
CA LEU A 177 19.55 -10.22 3.34
C LEU A 177 19.37 -8.83 4.00
N ALA A 178 18.31 -8.67 4.79
CA ALA A 178 18.05 -7.49 5.61
C ALA A 178 18.91 -7.42 6.89
N SER A 179 19.67 -8.47 7.22
CA SER A 179 20.32 -8.59 8.54
C SER A 179 19.33 -8.49 9.72
N ALA A 180 18.07 -8.87 9.50
CA ALA A 180 16.99 -8.78 10.48
C ALA A 180 16.89 -10.06 11.32
N ARG A 181 16.53 -9.89 12.59
CA ARG A 181 16.20 -10.97 13.54
C ARG A 181 14.80 -11.56 13.24
N GLU A 182 14.64 -12.87 13.40
CA GLU A 182 13.35 -13.56 13.12
C GLU A 182 12.25 -13.17 14.12
N GLU A 183 12.63 -12.68 15.30
CA GLU A 183 11.73 -12.17 16.32
C GLU A 183 10.84 -11.02 15.81
N LEU A 184 11.25 -10.33 14.74
CA LEU A 184 10.48 -9.27 14.08
C LEU A 184 9.11 -9.77 13.58
N VAL A 185 9.02 -11.03 13.14
CA VAL A 185 7.82 -11.58 12.49
C VAL A 185 6.97 -12.46 13.42
N LEU A 186 7.28 -12.48 14.72
CA LEU A 186 6.46 -13.18 15.70
C LEU A 186 5.11 -12.45 15.89
N PRO A 187 4.01 -13.19 16.13
CA PRO A 187 2.69 -12.58 16.33
C PRO A 187 2.69 -11.49 17.41
N LYS A 188 3.35 -11.74 18.55
CA LYS A 188 3.47 -10.77 19.65
C LYS A 188 4.23 -9.50 19.24
N SER A 189 5.34 -9.63 18.51
CA SER A 189 6.12 -8.47 18.05
C SER A 189 5.30 -7.60 17.11
N ILE A 190 4.64 -8.22 16.12
CA ILE A 190 3.75 -7.54 15.19
C ILE A 190 2.61 -6.85 15.94
N ALA A 191 1.88 -7.58 16.77
CA ALA A 191 0.74 -7.06 17.51
C ALA A 191 1.13 -5.89 18.41
N ASN A 192 2.24 -6.01 19.15
CA ASN A 192 2.72 -4.97 20.05
C ASN A 192 3.06 -3.68 19.30
N ALA A 193 3.67 -3.76 18.12
CA ALA A 193 3.97 -2.58 17.32
C ALA A 193 2.70 -1.99 16.70
N LEU A 194 1.86 -2.83 16.07
CA LEU A 194 0.62 -2.37 15.45
C LEU A 194 -0.36 -1.73 16.45
N LEU A 195 -0.38 -2.15 17.71
CA LEU A 195 -1.26 -1.55 18.73
C LEU A 195 -0.83 -0.15 19.20
N GLN A 196 0.37 0.29 18.83
CA GLN A 196 0.90 1.63 19.13
C GLN A 196 0.69 2.62 17.98
N THR A 197 0.17 2.17 16.83
CA THR A 197 -0.14 3.05 15.70
C THR A 197 -1.42 3.82 15.95
N ASP A 198 -1.63 4.87 15.17
CA ASP A 198 -2.95 5.50 15.07
C ASP A 198 -3.92 4.57 14.34
N PHE A 199 -5.21 4.69 14.67
CA PHE A 199 -6.28 3.88 14.11
C PHE A 199 -7.34 4.74 13.46
N LEU A 200 -7.77 4.38 12.24
CA LEU A 200 -8.91 5.05 11.61
C LEU A 200 -10.20 4.82 12.42
N GLU A 201 -10.37 3.62 12.99
CA GLU A 201 -11.57 3.21 13.74
C GLU A 201 -11.26 2.26 14.91
N PRO A 202 -12.04 2.29 16.01
CA PRO A 202 -11.83 1.40 17.17
C PRO A 202 -11.89 -0.11 16.87
N SER A 203 -12.75 -0.52 15.95
CA SER A 203 -12.92 -1.93 15.54
C SER A 203 -11.64 -2.54 14.95
N ILE A 204 -10.79 -1.71 14.32
CA ILE A 204 -9.52 -2.15 13.75
C ILE A 204 -8.49 -2.40 14.86
N LYS A 205 -8.49 -1.57 15.91
CA LYS A 205 -7.69 -1.82 17.11
C LYS A 205 -8.08 -3.12 17.80
N GLU A 206 -9.37 -3.42 17.89
CA GLU A 206 -9.87 -4.70 18.42
C GLU A 206 -9.40 -5.88 17.56
N LEU A 207 -9.44 -5.75 16.23
CA LEU A 207 -8.91 -6.77 15.32
C LEU A 207 -7.41 -6.99 15.55
N TYR A 208 -6.62 -5.93 15.67
CA TYR A 208 -5.19 -6.02 15.92
C TYR A 208 -4.91 -6.69 17.27
N ALA A 209 -5.69 -6.38 18.31
CA ALA A 209 -5.56 -6.98 19.62
C ALA A 209 -5.79 -8.51 19.60
N LYS A 210 -6.68 -9.02 18.73
CA LYS A 210 -6.87 -10.47 18.56
C LYS A 210 -5.62 -11.18 18.07
N THR A 211 -4.66 -10.49 17.43
CA THR A 211 -3.41 -11.13 16.98
C THR A 211 -2.46 -11.48 18.13
N LEU A 212 -2.64 -10.88 19.33
CA LEU A 212 -1.83 -11.18 20.52
C LEU A 212 -1.99 -12.62 21.02
N SER A 213 -3.15 -13.23 20.80
CA SER A 213 -3.45 -14.60 21.23
C SER A 213 -2.99 -15.66 20.23
N LEU A 214 -2.52 -15.26 19.05
CA LEU A 214 -2.04 -16.19 18.03
C LEU A 214 -0.71 -16.82 18.46
N THR A 215 -0.59 -18.13 18.24
CA THR A 215 0.67 -18.85 18.39
C THR A 215 1.50 -18.72 17.10
N PRO A 216 2.84 -18.71 17.20
CA PRO A 216 3.70 -18.76 16.02
C PRO A 216 3.38 -19.99 15.17
N ASP A 217 3.08 -19.78 13.90
CA ASP A 217 2.87 -20.84 12.92
C ASP A 217 4.19 -21.12 12.19
N LEU A 218 4.56 -22.40 12.09
CA LEU A 218 5.75 -22.84 11.36
C LEU A 218 5.58 -22.73 9.84
N ASN A 219 4.34 -22.68 9.34
CA ASN A 219 4.04 -22.51 7.92
C ASN A 219 2.79 -21.64 7.67
N PRO A 220 2.87 -20.32 7.99
CA PRO A 220 1.72 -19.42 7.91
C PRO A 220 1.18 -19.20 6.49
N PHE A 221 1.93 -19.62 5.46
CA PHE A 221 1.60 -19.42 4.05
C PHE A 221 1.07 -20.69 3.37
N CYS A 222 0.91 -21.79 4.11
CA CYS A 222 0.38 -23.04 3.59
C CYS A 222 -0.96 -22.81 2.88
N GLY A 223 -1.13 -23.32 1.66
CA GLY A 223 -2.34 -23.08 0.84
C GLY A 223 -2.40 -21.71 0.16
N PHE A 224 -1.55 -20.74 0.53
CA PHE A 224 -1.53 -19.37 0.02
C PHE A 224 -0.19 -18.95 -0.60
N GLU A 225 0.69 -19.89 -0.94
CA GLU A 225 2.03 -19.66 -1.49
C GLU A 225 2.08 -18.60 -2.62
N ASN A 226 1.15 -18.66 -3.58
CA ASN A 226 1.10 -17.68 -4.68
C ASN A 226 0.68 -16.28 -4.20
N ALA A 227 -0.29 -16.20 -3.29
CA ALA A 227 -0.77 -14.95 -2.73
C ALA A 227 0.30 -14.31 -1.83
N ALA A 228 0.96 -15.10 -0.99
CA ALA A 228 2.06 -14.69 -0.13
C ALA A 228 3.26 -14.18 -0.94
N ALA A 229 3.67 -14.90 -2.01
CA ALA A 229 4.74 -14.45 -2.90
C ALA A 229 4.41 -13.13 -3.62
N SER A 230 3.14 -12.93 -3.98
CA SER A 230 2.66 -11.71 -4.63
C SER A 230 2.63 -10.52 -3.67
N LEU A 231 2.12 -10.71 -2.45
CA LEU A 231 2.17 -9.71 -1.38
C LEU A 231 3.62 -9.34 -1.01
N LEU A 232 4.49 -10.33 -0.87
CA LEU A 232 5.90 -10.09 -0.56
C LEU A 232 6.58 -9.25 -1.64
N SER A 233 6.35 -9.59 -2.91
CA SER A 233 6.87 -8.79 -4.03
C SER A 233 6.27 -7.38 -4.05
N TYR A 234 4.97 -7.25 -3.75
CA TYR A 234 4.29 -5.97 -3.64
C TYR A 234 4.96 -5.08 -2.58
N PHE A 235 5.12 -5.56 -1.35
CA PHE A 235 5.72 -4.80 -0.26
C PHE A 235 7.17 -4.42 -0.56
N ILE A 236 7.93 -5.31 -1.21
CA ILE A 236 9.29 -4.98 -1.67
C ILE A 236 9.27 -3.83 -2.70
N PHE A 237 8.38 -3.86 -3.70
CA PHE A 237 8.26 -2.76 -4.67
C PHE A 237 7.78 -1.46 -4.04
N ARG A 238 6.86 -1.55 -3.08
CA ARG A 238 6.26 -0.40 -2.40
C ARG A 238 7.23 0.30 -1.46
N HIS A 239 7.91 -0.45 -0.59
CA HIS A 239 8.68 0.11 0.51
C HIS A 239 10.16 0.25 0.18
N VAL A 240 10.82 -0.79 -0.34
CA VAL A 240 12.29 -0.75 -0.59
C VAL A 240 12.66 0.32 -1.62
N SER A 241 11.79 0.60 -2.59
CA SER A 241 12.00 1.67 -3.59
C SER A 241 12.08 3.08 -2.99
N ARG A 242 11.66 3.28 -1.74
CA ARG A 242 11.65 4.57 -1.04
C ARG A 242 12.87 4.77 -0.13
N ALA A 243 13.85 3.87 -0.17
CA ALA A 243 15.02 3.94 0.70
C ALA A 243 15.88 5.19 0.45
N SER A 244 16.43 5.79 1.51
CA SER A 244 17.35 6.92 1.44
C SER A 244 18.82 6.51 1.39
N ASP A 245 19.19 5.39 2.01
CA ASP A 245 20.56 4.91 2.15
C ASP A 245 20.64 3.37 2.31
N GLN A 246 21.84 2.85 2.60
CA GLN A 246 22.10 1.41 2.72
C GLN A 246 21.48 0.77 3.98
N THR A 247 21.41 1.51 5.09
CA THR A 247 20.77 1.03 6.31
C THR A 247 19.25 0.98 6.08
N ASP A 248 18.69 2.05 5.51
CA ASP A 248 17.27 2.14 5.20
C ASP A 248 16.82 1.06 4.20
N LEU A 249 17.68 0.63 3.27
CA LEU A 249 17.39 -0.53 2.38
C LEU A 249 17.10 -1.81 3.16
N LYS A 250 17.88 -2.08 4.21
CA LYS A 250 17.72 -3.25 5.07
C LYS A 250 16.46 -3.13 5.92
N VAL A 251 16.26 -1.98 6.55
CA VAL A 251 15.07 -1.68 7.36
C VAL A 251 13.79 -1.86 6.54
N ARG A 252 13.72 -1.27 5.34
CA ARG A 252 12.55 -1.38 4.45
C ARG A 252 12.33 -2.79 3.93
N LEU A 253 13.39 -3.59 3.75
CA LEU A 253 13.22 -5.00 3.39
C LEU A 253 12.67 -5.82 4.57
N ALA A 254 13.19 -5.57 5.78
CA ALA A 254 12.67 -6.18 6.99
C ALA A 254 11.19 -5.80 7.21
N PHE A 255 10.85 -4.52 7.01
CA PHE A 255 9.49 -4.01 7.07
C PHE A 255 8.57 -4.63 6.00
N ALA A 256 9.07 -4.89 4.79
CA ALA A 256 8.29 -5.59 3.77
C ALA A 256 7.94 -7.04 4.17
N VAL A 257 8.88 -7.74 4.84
CA VAL A 257 8.62 -9.07 5.40
C VAL A 257 7.65 -8.98 6.59
N TYR A 258 7.87 -8.03 7.52
CA TYR A 258 6.96 -7.75 8.62
C TYR A 258 5.51 -7.53 8.13
N SER A 259 5.35 -6.72 7.08
CA SER A 259 4.04 -6.39 6.47
C SER A 259 3.32 -7.63 5.94
N LEU A 260 4.05 -8.58 5.34
CA LEU A 260 3.51 -9.86 4.90
C LEU A 260 2.92 -10.64 6.09
N PHE A 261 3.69 -10.79 7.18
CA PHE A 261 3.22 -11.53 8.36
C PHE A 261 2.05 -10.81 9.06
N ALA A 262 2.10 -9.49 9.15
CA ALA A 262 1.01 -8.69 9.70
C ALA A 262 -0.31 -8.98 8.98
N VAL A 263 -0.30 -8.96 7.64
CA VAL A 263 -1.49 -9.30 6.83
C VAL A 263 -1.98 -10.72 7.10
N PHE A 264 -1.09 -11.71 7.19
CA PHE A 264 -1.49 -13.11 7.45
C PHE A 264 -2.04 -13.33 8.86
N TYR A 265 -1.48 -12.67 9.88
CA TYR A 265 -2.00 -12.74 11.24
C TYR A 265 -3.35 -12.03 11.37
N LEU A 266 -3.53 -10.90 10.68
CA LEU A 266 -4.82 -10.23 10.61
C LEU A 266 -5.88 -11.08 9.91
N ALA A 267 -5.52 -11.77 8.82
CA ALA A 267 -6.43 -12.70 8.14
C ALA A 267 -6.88 -13.83 9.08
N LYS A 268 -5.96 -14.40 9.86
CA LYS A 268 -6.29 -15.39 10.89
C LYS A 268 -7.18 -14.81 12.00
N ALA A 269 -6.92 -13.58 12.44
CA ALA A 269 -7.72 -12.91 13.46
C ALA A 269 -9.15 -12.55 12.98
N LEU A 270 -9.35 -12.39 11.67
CA LEU A 270 -10.67 -12.31 11.04
C LEU A 270 -11.42 -13.66 11.02
N GLY A 271 -10.77 -14.75 11.44
CA GLY A 271 -11.36 -16.09 11.50
C GLY A 271 -11.47 -16.78 10.13
N GLY A 272 -10.78 -16.27 9.11
CA GLY A 272 -10.84 -16.82 7.76
C GLY A 272 -9.50 -17.37 7.28
N ASP A 273 -9.51 -18.65 6.89
CA ASP A 273 -8.41 -19.29 6.17
C ASP A 273 -8.73 -19.34 4.66
N ASN A 274 -8.99 -18.17 4.08
CA ASN A 274 -9.40 -18.05 2.68
C ASN A 274 -8.94 -16.72 2.05
N ILE A 275 -9.02 -16.63 0.72
CA ILE A 275 -8.60 -15.45 -0.03
C ILE A 275 -9.42 -14.20 0.32
N ALA A 276 -10.69 -14.33 0.70
CA ALA A 276 -11.51 -13.17 1.06
C ALA A 276 -11.00 -12.52 2.36
N ALA A 277 -10.75 -13.32 3.40
CA ALA A 277 -10.17 -12.83 4.65
C ALA A 277 -8.76 -12.25 4.45
N LEU A 278 -7.94 -12.87 3.60
CA LEU A 278 -6.62 -12.35 3.26
C LEU A 278 -6.70 -11.03 2.48
N THR A 279 -7.70 -10.89 1.60
CA THR A 279 -7.96 -9.63 0.87
C THR A 279 -8.37 -8.53 1.83
N GLU A 280 -9.26 -8.83 2.78
CA GLU A 280 -9.74 -7.83 3.75
C GLU A 280 -8.65 -7.42 4.75
N ALA A 281 -7.84 -8.39 5.19
CA ALA A 281 -6.67 -8.11 6.02
C ALA A 281 -5.64 -7.23 5.29
N ALA A 282 -5.34 -7.55 4.03
CA ALA A 282 -4.41 -6.76 3.21
C ALA A 282 -4.92 -5.32 3.00
N ARG A 283 -6.23 -5.17 2.72
CA ARG A 283 -6.88 -3.88 2.54
C ARG A 283 -6.87 -3.04 3.81
N THR A 284 -7.26 -3.63 4.93
CA THR A 284 -7.29 -2.98 6.25
C THR A 284 -5.88 -2.57 6.69
N TYR A 285 -4.91 -3.49 6.60
CA TYR A 285 -3.51 -3.20 6.89
C TYR A 285 -2.98 -2.03 6.07
N SER A 286 -3.22 -2.05 4.76
CA SER A 286 -2.78 -0.98 3.86
C SER A 286 -3.40 0.36 4.23
N ALA A 287 -4.71 0.38 4.50
CA ALA A 287 -5.43 1.61 4.84
C ALA A 287 -4.92 2.26 6.14
N GLU A 288 -4.58 1.47 7.14
CA GLU A 288 -4.00 1.95 8.41
C GLU A 288 -2.53 2.31 8.28
N VAL A 289 -1.74 1.49 7.58
CA VAL A 289 -0.28 1.60 7.59
C VAL A 289 0.25 2.34 6.38
N GLU A 290 0.00 1.84 5.16
CA GLU A 290 0.64 2.36 3.94
C GLU A 290 0.11 3.73 3.47
N TYR A 291 -1.02 4.16 4.03
CA TYR A 291 -1.67 5.45 3.78
C TYR A 291 -1.61 6.40 4.97
N SER A 292 -0.88 6.04 6.03
CA SER A 292 -0.50 6.93 7.13
C SER A 292 1.03 7.01 7.20
N ASP A 293 1.58 8.20 6.92
CA ASP A 293 3.03 8.43 6.97
C ASP A 293 3.55 8.23 8.41
N ASP A 294 2.78 8.63 9.42
CA ASP A 294 3.13 8.47 10.84
C ASP A 294 3.20 6.99 11.23
N ASN A 295 2.19 6.20 10.85
CA ASN A 295 2.19 4.76 11.11
C ASN A 295 3.31 4.04 10.36
N THR A 296 3.54 4.41 9.09
CA THR A 296 4.65 3.85 8.31
C THR A 296 6.00 4.17 8.93
N HIS A 297 6.25 5.42 9.35
CA HIS A 297 7.50 5.81 9.99
C HIS A 297 7.70 5.08 11.32
N PHE A 298 6.68 5.07 12.19
CA PHE A 298 6.75 4.36 13.46
C PHE A 298 7.12 2.88 13.28
N LEU A 299 6.51 2.19 12.32
CA LEU A 299 6.80 0.77 12.09
C LEU A 299 8.14 0.52 11.40
N LEU A 300 8.67 1.49 10.64
CA LEU A 300 10.04 1.42 10.11
C LEU A 300 11.06 1.54 11.25
N ASP A 301 10.88 2.48 12.18
CA ASP A 301 11.73 2.63 13.36
C ASP A 301 11.66 1.38 14.25
N TYR A 302 10.45 0.83 14.43
CA TYR A 302 10.29 -0.45 15.12
C TYR A 302 11.07 -1.58 14.44
N ALA A 303 10.99 -1.69 13.11
CA ALA A 303 11.70 -2.71 12.34
C ALA A 303 13.23 -2.52 12.39
N GLU A 304 13.71 -1.27 12.45
CA GLU A 304 15.12 -0.95 12.59
C GLU A 304 15.73 -1.56 13.87
N GLY A 305 14.98 -1.56 14.97
CA GLY A 305 15.39 -2.21 16.22
C GLY A 305 15.67 -3.71 16.12
N PHE A 306 15.30 -4.36 15.01
CA PHE A 306 15.58 -5.78 14.76
C PHE A 306 16.75 -6.02 13.80
N ILE A 307 17.33 -4.96 13.23
CA ILE A 307 18.52 -5.06 12.38
C ILE A 307 19.74 -5.31 13.26
N LYS A 308 20.51 -6.36 12.94
CA LYS A 308 21.77 -6.65 13.62
C LYS A 308 22.79 -5.57 13.23
N LEU A 309 23.33 -4.88 14.22
CA LEU A 309 24.51 -4.04 14.04
C LEU A 309 25.66 -4.96 13.60
N ILE A 310 26.27 -4.63 12.46
CA ILE A 310 27.44 -5.35 11.91
C ILE A 310 28.69 -4.63 12.41
#